data_AF-A0A7Y5PX94-F1
#
_entry.id   AF-A0A7Y5PX94-F1
#
_cell.length_a   1.000
_cell.length_b   1.000
_cell.length_c   1.000
_cell.angle_alpha   90.00
_cell.angle_beta   90.00
_cell.angle_gamma   90.00
#
_symmetry.space_group_name_H-M   'P 1'
#
loop_
_entity.id
_entity.type
_entity.pdbx_description
1 polymer ?
#
loop_
_entity_poly.entity_id
_entity_poly.type
_entity_poly.pdbx_seq_one_letter_code
_entity_poly.pdbx_strand_id
1 'polypeptide(L)'
;MKPLLAALALLLPLYAPALGGAFLSDDWGFVLNNPWVRDPTPAHLLAILHPWSEATEYAANWAPVHLLTHALQWRLFGEDVRGYHVTNVVLHALVSVQLVALYR
;
A
#
# COMPACT_ATOMS: atom_id res chain seq x y z
N MET A 1 25.42 -3.77 -8.77
CA MET A 1 24.88 -3.78 -7.38
C MET A 1 25.45 -2.66 -6.50
N LYS A 2 26.78 -2.53 -6.32
CA LYS A 2 27.39 -1.43 -5.53
C LYS A 2 26.87 0.00 -5.82
N PRO A 3 26.77 0.46 -7.09
CA PRO A 3 26.27 1.81 -7.36
C PRO A 3 24.79 2.00 -7.03
N LEU A 4 23.99 0.93 -7.10
CA LEU A 4 22.57 0.96 -6.78
C LEU A 4 22.34 1.09 -5.28
N LEU A 5 23.12 0.37 -4.47
CA LEU A 5 23.08 0.49 -3.01
C LEU A 5 23.49 1.90 -2.56
N ALA A 6 24.50 2.49 -3.19
CA ALA A 6 24.91 3.87 -2.92
C ALA A 6 23.79 4.88 -3.28
N ALA A 7 23.11 4.67 -4.41
CA ALA A 7 21.97 5.51 -4.79
C ALA A 7 20.80 5.38 -3.79
N LEU A 8 20.45 4.17 -3.36
CA LEU A 8 19.41 3.96 -2.35
C LEU A 8 19.76 4.66 -1.02
N ALA A 9 21.01 4.54 -0.56
CA ALA A 9 21.45 5.19 0.67
C ALA A 9 21.33 6.73 0.61
N LEU A 10 21.52 7.32 -0.57
CA LEU A 10 21.38 8.76 -0.77
C LEU A 10 19.91 9.21 -0.92
N LEU A 11 19.07 8.39 -1.58
CA LEU A 11 17.71 8.79 -1.95
C LEU A 11 16.66 8.48 -0.87
N LEU A 12 16.81 7.39 -0.11
CA LEU A 12 15.84 7.01 0.93
C LEU A 12 15.61 8.12 1.98
N PRO A 13 16.63 8.84 2.49
CA PRO A 13 16.42 9.93 3.43
C PRO A 13 15.55 11.08 2.90
N LEU A 14 15.46 11.26 1.58
CA LEU A 14 14.61 12.30 0.98
C LEU A 14 13.12 12.05 1.23
N TYR A 15 12.72 10.81 1.54
CA TYR A 15 11.35 10.45 1.90
C TYR A 15 11.05 10.65 3.40
N ALA A 16 12.01 11.04 4.23
CA ALA A 16 11.80 11.21 5.67
C ALA A 16 10.61 12.15 6.02
N PRO A 17 10.39 13.30 5.33
CA PRO A 17 9.23 14.15 5.59
C PRO A 17 7.89 13.46 5.30
N ALA A 18 7.86 12.53 4.34
CA ALA A 18 6.64 11.80 3.96
C ALA A 18 6.20 10.82 5.06
N LEU A 19 7.07 10.43 6.00
CA LEU A 19 6.73 9.52 7.09
C LEU A 19 5.86 10.17 8.19
N GLY A 20 5.72 11.51 8.17
CA GLY A 20 4.92 12.26 9.15
C GLY A 20 3.50 12.60 8.69
N GLY A 21 3.08 12.14 7.51
CA GLY A 21 1.76 12.39 6.95
C GLY A 21 0.63 11.73 7.76
N ALA A 22 -0.59 12.24 7.56
CA ALA A 22 -1.83 11.65 8.05
C ALA A 22 -2.60 11.00 6.90
N PHE A 23 -3.60 10.18 7.21
CA PHE A 23 -4.58 9.75 6.19
C PHE A 23 -5.33 10.97 5.62
N LEU A 24 -5.46 11.03 4.30
CA LEU A 24 -6.09 12.16 3.60
C LEU A 24 -6.89 11.69 2.38
N SER A 25 -7.84 12.52 1.93
CA SER A 25 -8.63 12.27 0.71
C SER A 25 -9.33 10.89 0.73
N ASP A 26 -9.02 10.04 -0.24
CA ASP A 26 -9.59 8.73 -0.51
C ASP A 26 -9.07 7.64 0.43
N ASP A 27 -8.03 7.91 1.24
CA ASP A 27 -7.62 7.04 2.35
C ASP A 27 -8.79 6.76 3.30
N TRP A 28 -9.67 7.75 3.49
CA TRP A 28 -10.88 7.60 4.30
C TRP A 28 -11.78 6.50 3.75
N GLY A 29 -11.99 6.47 2.43
CA GLY A 29 -12.83 5.47 1.77
C GLY A 29 -12.13 4.13 1.58
N PHE A 30 -10.84 4.11 1.27
CA PHE A 30 -10.13 2.87 0.98
C PHE A 30 -9.60 2.15 2.22
N VAL A 31 -9.32 2.88 3.31
CA VAL A 31 -8.67 2.33 4.51
C VAL A 31 -9.53 2.53 5.75
N LEU A 32 -9.77 3.78 6.16
CA LEU A 32 -10.34 4.08 7.49
C LEU A 32 -11.82 3.71 7.63
N ASN A 33 -12.60 3.75 6.55
CA ASN A 33 -14.04 3.47 6.59
C ASN A 33 -14.42 2.18 5.86
N ASN A 34 -13.44 1.49 5.25
CA ASN A 34 -13.69 0.31 4.44
C ASN A 34 -13.82 -0.95 5.33
N PRO A 35 -15.02 -1.56 5.47
CA PRO A 35 -15.21 -2.70 6.36
C PRO A 35 -14.47 -3.96 5.87
N TRP A 36 -14.30 -4.13 4.55
CA TRP A 36 -13.57 -5.27 3.98
C TRP A 36 -12.05 -5.20 4.24
N VAL A 37 -11.51 -3.99 4.40
CA VAL A 37 -10.10 -3.77 4.78
C VAL A 37 -9.91 -3.85 6.29
N ARG A 38 -10.83 -3.27 7.07
CA ARG A 38 -10.68 -3.16 8.53
C ARG A 38 -10.88 -4.47 9.28
N ASP A 39 -11.68 -5.36 8.72
CA ASP A 39 -11.93 -6.68 9.29
C ASP A 39 -11.71 -7.78 8.23
N PRO A 40 -10.47 -8.14 7.87
CA PRO A 40 -10.21 -9.04 6.75
C PRO A 40 -10.43 -10.51 7.10
N THR A 41 -11.68 -10.88 7.33
CA THR A 41 -12.13 -12.27 7.43
C THR A 41 -11.98 -12.98 6.08
N PRO A 42 -11.93 -14.33 6.02
CA PRO A 42 -11.91 -15.05 4.76
C PRO A 42 -13.05 -14.66 3.80
N ALA A 43 -14.26 -14.39 4.33
CA ALA A 43 -15.39 -13.94 3.53
C ALA A 43 -15.15 -12.55 2.93
N HIS A 44 -14.60 -11.61 3.70
CA HIS A 44 -14.27 -10.28 3.19
C HIS A 44 -13.14 -10.33 2.15
N LEU A 45 -12.13 -11.16 2.34
CA LEU A 45 -11.06 -11.35 1.35
C LEU A 45 -11.59 -11.93 0.04
N LEU A 46 -12.52 -12.89 0.11
CA LEU A 46 -13.21 -13.42 -1.08
C LEU A 46 -14.09 -12.37 -1.75
N ALA A 47 -14.75 -11.50 -0.99
CA ALA A 47 -15.51 -10.39 -1.54
C ALA A 47 -14.61 -9.41 -2.30
N ILE A 48 -13.44 -9.04 -1.76
CA ILE A 48 -12.46 -8.16 -2.44
C ILE A 48 -12.01 -8.75 -3.79
N LEU A 49 -11.84 -10.08 -3.86
CA LEU A 49 -11.44 -10.77 -5.09
C LEU A 49 -12.54 -10.84 -6.16
N HIS A 50 -13.80 -10.57 -5.81
CA HIS A 50 -14.94 -10.72 -6.70
C HIS A 50 -15.38 -9.38 -7.32
N PRO A 51 -15.33 -9.20 -8.65
CA PRO A 51 -15.58 -7.91 -9.32
C PRO A 51 -17.01 -7.38 -9.25
N TRP A 52 -17.97 -8.20 -8.81
CA TRP A 52 -19.37 -7.78 -8.60
C TRP A 52 -19.82 -7.96 -7.15
N SER A 53 -18.89 -7.92 -6.20
CA SER A 53 -19.22 -7.93 -4.77
C SER A 53 -19.53 -6.54 -4.24
N GLU A 54 -20.13 -6.51 -3.05
CA GLU A 54 -20.32 -5.28 -2.28
C GLU A 54 -19.01 -4.55 -1.98
N ALA A 55 -17.89 -5.27 -1.87
CA ALA A 55 -16.57 -4.65 -1.67
C ALA A 55 -16.14 -3.83 -2.89
N THR A 56 -16.40 -4.35 -4.09
CA THR A 56 -16.09 -3.67 -5.35
C THR A 56 -17.03 -2.49 -5.60
N GLU A 57 -18.32 -2.67 -5.26
CA GLU A 57 -19.33 -1.60 -5.35
C GLU A 57 -18.99 -0.44 -4.40
N TYR A 58 -18.65 -0.75 -3.14
CA TYR A 58 -18.26 0.26 -2.16
C TYR A 58 -17.01 1.04 -2.58
N ALA A 59 -16.01 0.35 -3.11
CA ALA A 59 -14.79 0.96 -3.62
C ALA A 59 -15.00 1.75 -4.93
N ALA A 60 -16.18 1.62 -5.57
CA ALA A 60 -16.49 2.12 -6.90
C ALA A 60 -15.43 1.76 -7.97
N ASN A 61 -14.67 0.68 -7.73
CA ASN A 61 -13.51 0.28 -8.52
C ASN A 61 -13.13 -1.16 -8.17
N TRP A 62 -12.85 -1.99 -9.19
CA TRP A 62 -12.30 -3.32 -8.96
C TRP A 62 -10.77 -3.28 -8.94
N ALA A 63 -10.21 -3.08 -7.74
CA ALA A 63 -8.77 -3.07 -7.50
C ALA A 63 -8.40 -4.09 -6.40
N PRO A 64 -8.49 -5.40 -6.68
CA PRO A 64 -8.37 -6.44 -5.65
C PRO A 64 -6.99 -6.43 -4.98
N VAL A 65 -5.91 -6.25 -5.74
CA VAL A 65 -4.55 -6.21 -5.18
C VAL A 65 -4.38 -5.00 -4.25
N HIS A 66 -4.98 -3.86 -4.59
CA HIS A 66 -4.94 -2.65 -3.77
C HIS A 66 -5.64 -2.86 -2.42
N LEU A 67 -6.89 -3.33 -2.45
CA LEU A 67 -7.67 -3.58 -1.24
C LEU A 67 -7.08 -4.71 -0.38
N LEU A 68 -6.56 -5.78 -0.98
CA LEU A 68 -5.88 -6.84 -0.23
C LEU A 68 -4.59 -6.35 0.43
N THR A 69 -3.84 -5.47 -0.25
CA THR A 69 -2.65 -4.84 0.32
C THR A 69 -3.01 -3.98 1.53
N HIS A 70 -4.06 -3.17 1.42
CA HIS A 70 -4.54 -2.37 2.55
C HIS A 70 -5.12 -3.23 3.68
N ALA A 71 -5.82 -4.32 3.38
CA ALA A 71 -6.30 -5.28 4.38
C ALA A 71 -5.13 -5.91 5.17
N LEU A 72 -4.06 -6.29 4.48
CA LEU A 72 -2.84 -6.78 5.12
C LEU A 72 -2.16 -5.69 5.96
N GLN A 73 -2.00 -4.48 5.40
CA GLN A 73 -1.41 -3.35 6.12
C GLN A 73 -2.24 -2.98 7.37
N TRP A 74 -3.56 -3.01 7.29
CA TRP A 74 -4.44 -2.78 8.43
C TRP A 74 -4.24 -3.79 9.55
N ARG A 75 -4.06 -5.08 9.19
CA ARG A 75 -3.75 -6.13 10.18
C ARG A 75 -2.40 -5.94 10.86
N LEU A 76 -1.44 -5.33 10.18
CA LEU A 76 -0.08 -5.13 10.69
C LEU A 76 0.08 -3.82 11.46
N PHE A 77 -0.57 -2.75 10.99
CA PHE A 77 -0.31 -1.38 11.43
C PHE A 77 -1.56 -0.67 11.99
N GLY A 78 -2.77 -1.15 11.68
CA GLY A 78 -4.02 -0.50 12.06
C GLY A 78 -4.06 0.96 11.59
N GLU A 79 -4.26 1.89 12.51
CA GLU A 79 -4.28 3.32 12.22
C GLU A 79 -2.89 3.99 12.21
N ASP A 80 -1.80 3.25 12.44
CA ASP A 80 -0.45 3.80 12.33
C ASP A 80 -0.04 4.01 10.86
N VAL A 81 -0.33 5.22 10.36
CA VAL A 81 -0.04 5.69 8.99
C VAL A 81 1.43 5.46 8.61
N ARG A 82 2.36 5.47 9.57
CA ARG A 82 3.79 5.30 9.30
C ARG A 82 4.08 3.96 8.64
N GLY A 83 3.38 2.89 9.04
CA GLY A 83 3.54 1.57 8.43
C GLY A 83 3.18 1.54 6.95
N TYR A 84 2.13 2.29 6.56
CA TYR A 84 1.73 2.46 5.17
C TYR A 84 2.78 3.25 4.37
N HIS A 85 3.26 4.37 4.90
CA HIS A 85 4.31 5.17 4.26
C HIS A 85 5.61 4.39 4.07
N VAL A 86 6.07 3.65 5.10
CA VAL A 86 7.25 2.79 5.00
C VAL A 86 7.07 1.72 3.92
N THR A 87 5.91 1.08 3.87
CA THR A 87 5.60 0.08 2.84
C THR A 87 5.69 0.70 1.44
N ASN A 88 5.10 1.87 1.23
CA ASN A 88 5.13 2.56 -0.06
C ASN A 88 6.56 2.93 -0.48
N VAL A 89 7.38 3.45 0.44
CA VAL A 89 8.79 3.79 0.15
C VAL A 89 9.59 2.54 -0.20
N VAL A 90 9.41 1.43 0.51
CA VAL A 90 10.10 0.16 0.23
C VAL A 90 9.70 -0.40 -1.14
N LEU A 91 8.40 -0.43 -1.45
CA LEU A 91 7.91 -0.90 -2.74
C LEU A 91 8.39 -0.01 -3.89
N HIS A 92 8.35 1.32 -3.72
CA HIS A 92 8.84 2.27 -4.71
C HIS A 92 10.34 2.07 -4.98
N ALA A 93 11.14 1.92 -3.92
CA ALA A 93 12.58 1.65 -4.04
C ALA A 93 12.84 0.31 -4.76
N LEU A 94 12.09 -0.73 -4.41
CA LEU A 94 12.20 -2.05 -5.03
C LEU A 94 11.88 -2.01 -6.53
N VAL A 95 10.78 -1.38 -6.93
CA VAL A 95 10.40 -1.24 -8.35
C VAL A 95 11.43 -0.40 -9.12
N SER A 96 11.91 0.69 -8.53
CA SER A 96 12.94 1.54 -9.14
C SER A 96 14.25 0.78 -9.37
N VAL A 97 14.66 -0.04 -8.40
CA VAL A 97 15.82 -0.92 -8.51
C VAL A 97 15.64 -1.95 -9.64
N GLN A 98 14.48 -2.61 -9.69
CA GLN A 98 14.18 -3.61 -10.72
C GLN A 98 14.19 -2.99 -12.10
N LEU A 99 13.63 -1.79 -12.26
CA LEU A 99 13.64 -1.04 -13.51
C LEU A 99 15.07 -0.79 -13.98
N VAL A 100 15.93 -0.25 -13.11
CA VAL A 100 17.35 -0.02 -13.45
C VAL A 100 18.08 -1.32 -13.76
N ALA A 101 17.76 -2.42 -13.07
CA ALA A 101 18.36 -3.72 -13.32
C ALA A 101 17.92 -4.34 -14.66
N LEU A 102 16.70 -4.04 -15.14
CA LEU A 102 16.17 -4.54 -16.40
C LEU A 102 16.82 -3.89 -17.63
N TYR A 103 17.17 -2.60 -17.52
CA TYR A 103 17.71 -1.80 -18.63
C TYR A 103 19.24 -1.61 -18.60
N ARG A 104 19.94 -2.31 -17.70
CA ARG A 104 21.40 -2.35 -17.62
C ARG A 104 21.93 -3.70 -18.07
#